data_AF-A0A2V8WTQ5-F1
#
_entry.id   AF-A0A2V8WTQ5-F1
#
_cell.length_a   1.000
_cell.length_b   1.000
_cell.length_c   1.000
_cell.angle_alpha   90.00
_cell.angle_beta   90.00
_cell.angle_gamma   90.00
#
_symmetry.space_group_name_H-M   'P 1'
#
loop_
_entity.id
_entity.type
_entity.pdbx_description
1 polymer ?
#
loop_
_entity_poly.entity_id
_entity_poly.type
_entity_poly.pdbx_seq_one_letter_code
_entity_poly.pdbx_strand_id
1 'polypeptide(L)'
;MTLSKRLAVATVFVLTSAVTTFGQTKLPAETKNAALRYWMAFAELHDTGADKSIADLLGKTMSGEGAWDETKLGPIVDVNMESIGIMQRAAKLPECDWGLEYSLGPRTPIPFLQMSARALGRLNTLYGMRLAAKGDTQKAVDTWLAGIRFSQHLARGGSLLATLVANAALADELRPLTKAAQSGALDARQRSQVVAAIRAVPETGFDWGQAMWYEEIAGEVAITEMGKAANPAAYYKELMETPAPENFTVPKAAEIAAYRKFMNSVEEALRLPPDAASERLKTLQDSAKTLHPFFRDSIPSLTRINDARIETQAARQKLLQAVAAK
;
A
#
# COMPACT_ATOMS: atom_id res chain seq x y z
N MET A 1 58.72 -81.69 -9.90
CA MET A 1 59.71 -80.59 -9.89
C MET A 1 59.34 -79.62 -11.00
N THR A 2 58.96 -78.38 -10.63
CA THR A 2 59.42 -77.08 -11.21
C THR A 2 59.62 -76.98 -12.73
N LEU A 3 59.22 -75.96 -13.50
CA LEU A 3 58.61 -74.64 -13.30
C LEU A 3 58.46 -74.02 -14.72
N SER A 4 57.64 -72.96 -14.85
CA SER A 4 57.73 -71.85 -15.85
C SER A 4 56.99 -72.03 -17.20
N LYS A 5 55.75 -71.52 -17.41
CA LYS A 5 55.23 -70.13 -17.54
C LYS A 5 55.82 -69.30 -18.71
N ARG A 6 54.99 -68.97 -19.71
CA ARG A 6 54.87 -67.65 -20.39
C ARG A 6 53.42 -67.48 -20.89
N LEU A 7 52.58 -66.68 -20.22
CA LEU A 7 52.32 -65.22 -20.35
C LEU A 7 51.58 -64.84 -21.67
N ALA A 8 50.27 -64.64 -21.56
CA ALA A 8 49.43 -63.96 -22.53
C ALA A 8 49.02 -62.59 -21.93
N VAL A 9 49.21 -61.52 -22.72
CA VAL A 9 48.91 -60.14 -22.36
C VAL A 9 47.42 -59.89 -22.62
N ALA A 10 46.67 -59.50 -21.60
CA ALA A 10 45.29 -59.04 -21.72
C ALA A 10 45.23 -57.54 -21.43
N THR A 11 44.95 -56.76 -22.47
CA THR A 11 44.76 -55.31 -22.41
C THR A 11 43.36 -55.01 -21.87
N VAL A 12 43.27 -54.43 -20.67
CA VAL A 12 42.01 -53.95 -20.08
C VAL A 12 41.76 -52.51 -20.52
N PHE A 13 40.74 -52.29 -21.34
CA PHE A 13 40.21 -50.96 -21.65
C PHE A 13 39.34 -50.49 -20.47
N VAL A 14 39.82 -49.53 -19.69
CA VAL A 14 39.02 -48.83 -18.69
C VAL A 14 38.25 -47.71 -19.39
N LEU A 15 36.96 -47.93 -19.65
CA LEU A 15 36.03 -46.86 -20.02
C LEU A 15 35.80 -45.99 -18.79
N THR A 16 36.48 -44.85 -18.72
CA THR A 16 36.16 -43.78 -17.79
C THR A 16 34.86 -43.12 -18.21
N SER A 17 33.77 -43.47 -17.53
CA SER A 17 32.50 -42.75 -17.60
C SER A 17 32.73 -41.31 -17.14
N ALA A 18 32.75 -40.37 -18.08
CA ALA A 18 32.70 -38.95 -17.79
C ALA A 18 31.35 -38.63 -17.14
N VAL A 19 31.32 -38.60 -15.80
CA VAL A 19 30.19 -38.03 -15.06
C VAL A 19 30.24 -36.52 -15.32
N THR A 20 29.46 -36.07 -16.30
CA THR A 20 29.15 -34.65 -16.44
C THR A 20 28.36 -34.25 -15.20
N THR A 21 29.04 -33.66 -14.22
CA THR A 21 28.40 -32.89 -13.16
C THR A 21 27.65 -31.75 -13.83
N PHE A 22 26.35 -31.93 -14.08
CA PHE A 22 25.44 -30.82 -14.28
C PHE A 22 25.52 -29.99 -13.00
N GLY A 23 26.29 -28.90 -13.05
CA GLY A 23 26.29 -27.90 -12.00
C GLY A 23 24.84 -27.49 -11.80
N GLN A 24 24.27 -27.82 -10.64
CA GLN A 24 22.95 -27.35 -10.27
C GLN A 24 23.03 -25.83 -10.28
N THR A 25 22.49 -25.19 -11.31
CA THR A 25 22.16 -23.77 -11.29
C THR A 25 21.20 -23.59 -10.13
N LYS A 26 21.73 -23.22 -8.95
CA LYS A 26 20.92 -22.84 -7.80
C LYS A 26 20.10 -21.66 -8.26
N LEU A 27 18.79 -21.88 -8.45
CA LEU A 27 17.86 -20.78 -8.62
C LEU A 27 18.06 -19.81 -7.45
N PRO A 28 18.00 -18.49 -7.69
CA PRO A 28 18.07 -17.52 -6.61
C PRO A 28 17.02 -17.83 -5.54
N ALA A 29 17.37 -17.63 -4.27
CA ALA A 29 16.40 -17.80 -3.19
C ALA A 29 15.19 -16.88 -3.42
N GLU A 30 13.99 -17.39 -3.18
CA GLU A 30 12.79 -16.57 -3.27
C GLU A 30 12.86 -15.40 -2.28
N THR A 31 12.55 -14.19 -2.77
CA THR A 31 12.51 -13.00 -1.92
C THR A 31 11.41 -13.09 -0.86
N LYS A 32 11.72 -12.62 0.34
CA LYS A 32 10.75 -12.42 1.43
C LYS A 32 10.08 -11.04 1.39
N ASN A 33 10.58 -10.13 0.56
CA ASN A 33 10.09 -8.76 0.44
C ASN A 33 8.96 -8.67 -0.60
N ALA A 34 7.75 -8.34 -0.13
CA ALA A 34 6.56 -8.15 -0.95
C ALA A 34 6.68 -7.00 -1.95
N ALA A 35 7.38 -5.93 -1.60
CA ALA A 35 7.49 -4.73 -2.45
C ALA A 35 8.06 -5.05 -3.83
N LEU A 36 9.08 -5.91 -3.91
CA LEU A 36 9.66 -6.33 -5.19
C LEU A 36 8.63 -7.02 -6.08
N ARG A 37 7.75 -7.85 -5.50
CA ARG A 37 6.66 -8.48 -6.25
C ARG A 37 5.57 -7.47 -6.62
N TYR A 38 5.26 -6.51 -5.76
CA TYR A 38 4.34 -5.43 -6.15
C TYR A 38 4.89 -4.58 -7.29
N TRP A 39 6.18 -4.29 -7.32
CA TRP A 39 6.83 -3.63 -8.46
C TRP A 39 6.65 -4.40 -9.76
N MET A 40 6.78 -5.73 -9.72
CA MET A 40 6.47 -6.58 -10.88
C MET A 40 4.99 -6.48 -11.26
N ALA A 41 4.07 -6.51 -10.28
CA ALA A 41 2.65 -6.35 -10.56
C ALA A 41 2.33 -4.99 -11.21
N PHE A 42 3.03 -3.92 -10.82
CA PHE A 42 2.88 -2.60 -11.44
C PHE A 42 3.44 -2.55 -12.86
N ALA A 43 4.52 -3.28 -13.15
CA ALA A 43 5.08 -3.37 -14.48
C ALA A 43 4.16 -4.13 -15.46
N GLU A 44 3.41 -5.11 -14.95
CA GLU A 44 2.40 -5.86 -15.72
C GLU A 44 1.01 -5.19 -15.73
N LEU A 45 0.89 -3.97 -15.17
CA LEU A 45 -0.39 -3.28 -15.08
C LEU A 45 -0.73 -2.64 -16.43
N HIS A 46 -1.90 -2.97 -16.97
CA HIS A 46 -2.44 -2.37 -18.18
C HIS A 46 -3.47 -1.29 -17.83
N ASP A 47 -3.11 -0.04 -18.11
CA ASP A 47 -4.08 1.06 -18.10
C ASP A 47 -4.95 0.96 -19.35
N THR A 48 -6.24 0.67 -19.16
CA THR A 48 -7.20 0.53 -20.25
C THR A 48 -7.81 1.86 -20.69
N GLY A 49 -7.43 2.99 -20.05
CA GLY A 49 -7.95 4.31 -20.40
C GLY A 49 -9.47 4.37 -20.21
N ALA A 50 -9.93 4.26 -18.98
CA ALA A 50 -11.36 4.31 -18.68
C ALA A 50 -11.97 5.66 -19.05
N ASP A 51 -12.95 5.68 -19.96
CA ASP A 51 -13.79 6.85 -20.15
C ASP A 51 -14.60 7.17 -18.87
N LYS A 52 -15.21 8.36 -18.81
CA LYS A 52 -15.98 8.79 -17.65
C LYS A 52 -17.09 7.80 -17.28
N SER A 53 -17.72 7.15 -18.26
CA SER A 53 -18.81 6.20 -18.01
C SER A 53 -18.31 4.91 -17.35
N ILE A 54 -17.14 4.42 -17.76
CA ILE A 54 -16.47 3.28 -17.14
C ILE A 54 -15.96 3.64 -15.75
N ALA A 55 -15.39 4.83 -15.57
CA ALA A 55 -14.97 5.32 -14.25
C ALA A 55 -16.14 5.42 -13.27
N ASP A 56 -17.28 5.95 -13.71
CA ASP A 56 -18.51 6.04 -12.90
C ASP A 56 -19.07 4.64 -12.57
N LEU A 57 -19.04 3.71 -13.53
CA LEU A 57 -19.46 2.32 -13.31
C LEU A 57 -18.56 1.62 -12.28
N LEU A 58 -17.23 1.75 -12.43
CA LEU A 58 -16.25 1.23 -11.47
C LEU A 58 -16.54 1.74 -10.07
N GLY A 59 -16.73 3.06 -9.93
CA GLY A 59 -17.06 3.70 -8.66
C GLY A 59 -18.33 3.13 -8.02
N LYS A 60 -19.43 3.03 -8.78
CA LYS A 60 -20.71 2.49 -8.29
C LYS A 60 -20.63 1.02 -7.93
N THR A 61 -19.95 0.21 -8.73
CA THR A 61 -19.76 -1.22 -8.43
C THR A 61 -18.96 -1.38 -7.14
N MET A 62 -17.85 -0.66 -6.98
CA MET A 62 -17.01 -0.73 -5.77
C MET A 62 -17.68 -0.16 -4.50
N SER A 63 -18.53 0.87 -4.62
CA SER A 63 -19.31 1.38 -3.49
C SER A 63 -20.46 0.44 -3.09
N GLY A 64 -20.78 -0.54 -3.94
CA GLY A 64 -21.85 -1.50 -3.75
C GLY A 64 -23.22 -1.02 -4.25
N GLU A 65 -23.29 0.19 -4.83
CA GLU A 65 -24.48 0.76 -5.48
C GLU A 65 -24.80 0.09 -6.82
N GLY A 66 -23.79 -0.49 -7.47
CA GLY A 66 -23.91 -1.23 -8.73
C GLY A 66 -23.74 -2.74 -8.54
N ALA A 67 -24.38 -3.51 -9.42
CA ALA A 67 -24.06 -4.93 -9.60
C ALA A 67 -22.77 -5.09 -10.42
N TRP A 68 -22.20 -6.31 -10.42
CA TRP A 68 -21.13 -6.67 -11.34
C TRP A 68 -21.67 -6.73 -12.79
N ASP A 69 -20.97 -6.10 -13.73
CA ASP A 69 -21.26 -6.14 -15.16
C ASP A 69 -20.09 -6.83 -15.89
N GLU A 70 -20.26 -8.11 -16.21
CA GLU A 70 -19.22 -8.91 -16.88
C GLU A 70 -18.86 -8.35 -18.26
N THR A 71 -19.80 -7.73 -18.97
CA THR A 71 -19.57 -7.24 -20.33
C THR A 71 -18.67 -6.00 -20.32
N LYS A 72 -18.89 -5.10 -19.35
CA LYS A 72 -18.15 -3.83 -19.26
C LYS A 72 -16.88 -3.92 -18.41
N LEU A 73 -16.93 -4.66 -17.31
CA LEU A 73 -15.83 -4.73 -16.34
C LEU A 73 -14.96 -5.98 -16.50
N GLY A 74 -15.50 -7.06 -17.09
CA GLY A 74 -14.76 -8.29 -17.36
C GLY A 74 -13.47 -8.07 -18.14
N PRO A 75 -13.49 -7.37 -19.31
CA PRO A 75 -12.29 -7.13 -20.11
C PRO A 75 -11.18 -6.38 -19.37
N ILE A 76 -11.54 -5.45 -18.47
CA ILE A 76 -10.58 -4.67 -17.67
C ILE A 76 -9.86 -5.57 -16.67
N VAL A 77 -10.59 -6.50 -16.06
CA VAL A 77 -10.02 -7.51 -15.17
C VAL A 77 -9.20 -8.53 -15.96
N ASP A 78 -9.70 -9.00 -17.10
CA ASP A 78 -9.05 -10.03 -17.93
C ASP A 78 -7.66 -9.62 -18.40
N VAL A 79 -7.50 -8.38 -18.90
CA VAL A 79 -6.18 -7.88 -19.34
C VAL A 79 -5.21 -7.66 -18.17
N ASN A 80 -5.70 -7.57 -16.94
CA ASN A 80 -4.90 -7.36 -15.73
C ASN A 80 -4.77 -8.62 -14.85
N MET A 81 -5.13 -9.80 -15.35
CA MET A 81 -5.12 -11.02 -14.54
C MET A 81 -3.74 -11.37 -13.97
N GLU A 82 -2.66 -11.15 -14.71
CA GLU A 82 -1.31 -11.44 -14.22
C GLU A 82 -0.88 -10.46 -13.12
N SER A 83 -1.14 -9.16 -13.29
CA SER A 83 -0.80 -8.15 -12.26
C SER A 83 -1.54 -8.44 -10.94
N ILE A 84 -2.83 -8.78 -11.02
CA ILE A 84 -3.63 -9.23 -9.86
C ILE A 84 -3.02 -10.51 -9.24
N GLY A 85 -2.66 -11.49 -10.07
CA GLY A 85 -2.04 -12.73 -9.60
C GLY A 85 -0.71 -12.50 -8.87
N ILE A 86 0.15 -11.63 -9.40
CA ILE A 86 1.41 -11.24 -8.75
C ILE A 86 1.15 -10.55 -7.42
N MET A 87 0.22 -9.59 -7.38
CA MET A 87 -0.18 -8.87 -6.15
C MET A 87 -0.62 -9.84 -5.06
N GLN A 88 -1.47 -10.80 -5.40
CA GLN A 88 -1.98 -11.78 -4.43
C GLN A 88 -0.89 -12.72 -3.91
N ARG A 89 0.09 -13.09 -4.75
CA ARG A 89 1.28 -13.82 -4.30
C ARG A 89 2.16 -12.96 -3.40
N ALA A 90 2.32 -11.67 -3.71
CA ALA A 90 3.09 -10.72 -2.90
C ALA A 90 2.47 -10.50 -1.51
N ALA A 91 1.14 -10.44 -1.43
CA ALA A 91 0.42 -10.30 -0.17
C ALA A 91 0.75 -11.42 0.84
N LYS A 92 1.11 -12.61 0.37
CA LYS A 92 1.47 -13.75 1.23
C LYS A 92 2.86 -13.63 1.87
N LEU A 93 3.67 -12.66 1.44
CA LEU A 93 5.02 -12.46 1.96
C LEU A 93 4.99 -11.73 3.32
N PRO A 94 5.96 -12.05 4.21
CA PRO A 94 5.95 -11.55 5.59
C PRO A 94 6.43 -10.08 5.69
N GLU A 95 7.33 -9.68 4.81
CA GLU A 95 8.02 -8.40 4.84
C GLU A 95 7.60 -7.54 3.65
N CYS A 96 7.61 -6.23 3.82
CA CYS A 96 7.40 -5.29 2.74
C CYS A 96 8.24 -4.05 3.03
N ASP A 97 9.29 -3.89 2.25
CA ASP A 97 10.17 -2.74 2.25
C ASP A 97 10.21 -2.17 0.84
N TRP A 98 9.65 -0.97 0.69
CA TRP A 98 9.52 -0.28 -0.59
C TRP A 98 10.86 0.25 -1.13
N GLY A 99 11.93 0.22 -0.34
CA GLY A 99 13.26 0.68 -0.74
C GLY A 99 13.32 2.19 -0.93
N LEU A 100 12.56 2.96 -0.14
CA LEU A 100 12.49 4.40 -0.25
C LEU A 100 13.69 5.09 0.40
N GLU A 101 14.24 6.09 -0.28
CA GLU A 101 15.35 6.90 0.22
C GLU A 101 14.83 8.11 1.01
N TYR A 102 14.38 7.87 2.24
CA TYR A 102 13.76 8.90 3.09
C TYR A 102 14.67 10.12 3.38
N SER A 103 15.99 9.99 3.23
CA SER A 103 16.94 11.09 3.36
C SER A 103 16.74 12.21 2.31
N LEU A 104 16.04 11.91 1.21
CA LEU A 104 15.66 12.92 0.21
C LEU A 104 14.46 13.78 0.67
N GLY A 105 13.86 13.48 1.82
CA GLY A 105 12.74 14.23 2.39
C GLY A 105 11.57 14.32 1.40
N PRO A 106 11.08 15.51 1.04
CA PRO A 106 9.93 15.67 0.15
C PRO A 106 10.25 15.31 -1.30
N ARG A 107 11.54 15.17 -1.65
CA ARG A 107 11.99 14.71 -2.97
C ARG A 107 12.09 13.18 -3.05
N THR A 108 11.80 12.45 -1.97
CA THR A 108 11.80 10.98 -1.97
C THR A 108 10.87 10.47 -3.09
N PRO A 109 11.40 9.74 -4.08
CA PRO A 109 10.55 9.21 -5.13
C PRO A 109 9.56 8.20 -4.54
N ILE A 110 8.27 8.40 -4.79
CA ILE A 110 7.23 7.45 -4.38
C ILE A 110 6.49 6.88 -5.60
N PRO A 111 7.18 6.24 -6.58
CA PRO A 111 6.57 5.89 -7.85
C PRO A 111 5.44 4.87 -7.73
N PHE A 112 5.44 4.05 -6.67
CA PHE A 112 4.39 3.04 -6.47
C PHE A 112 3.03 3.66 -6.13
N LEU A 113 3.02 4.86 -5.54
CA LEU A 113 1.79 5.51 -5.10
C LEU A 113 1.09 6.31 -6.20
N GLN A 114 1.82 6.81 -7.20
CA GLN A 114 1.29 7.87 -8.06
C GLN A 114 0.04 7.45 -8.83
N MET A 115 -0.08 6.19 -9.28
CA MET A 115 -1.36 5.64 -9.80
C MET A 115 -1.46 4.11 -9.63
N SER A 116 -0.34 3.38 -9.70
CA SER A 116 -0.33 1.92 -9.83
C SER A 116 -0.88 1.19 -8.59
N ALA A 117 -0.54 1.63 -7.37
CA ALA A 117 -1.08 1.01 -6.16
C ALA A 117 -2.61 1.13 -6.05
N ARG A 118 -3.17 2.30 -6.38
CA ARG A 118 -4.63 2.52 -6.35
C ARG A 118 -5.32 1.67 -7.40
N ALA A 119 -4.83 1.69 -8.64
CA ALA A 119 -5.38 0.90 -9.73
C ALA A 119 -5.35 -0.60 -9.42
N LEU A 120 -4.21 -1.10 -8.95
CA LEU A 120 -4.02 -2.51 -8.62
C LEU A 120 -4.93 -2.97 -7.47
N GLY A 121 -5.06 -2.17 -6.40
CA GLY A 121 -5.99 -2.47 -5.30
C GLY A 121 -7.45 -2.55 -5.77
N ARG A 122 -7.89 -1.58 -6.57
CA ARG A 122 -9.24 -1.58 -7.15
C ARG A 122 -9.50 -2.78 -8.05
N LEU A 123 -8.53 -3.15 -8.89
CA LEU A 123 -8.61 -4.33 -9.75
C LEU A 123 -8.75 -5.62 -8.95
N ASN A 124 -8.01 -5.75 -7.85
CA ASN A 124 -8.16 -6.88 -6.93
C ASN A 124 -9.58 -6.94 -6.32
N THR A 125 -10.10 -5.80 -5.85
CA THR A 125 -11.47 -5.72 -5.34
C THR A 125 -12.50 -6.19 -6.38
N LEU A 126 -12.39 -5.68 -7.62
CA LEU A 126 -13.27 -6.02 -8.74
C LEU A 126 -13.16 -7.49 -9.14
N TYR A 127 -11.96 -8.05 -9.13
CA TYR A 127 -11.77 -9.48 -9.38
C TYR A 127 -12.48 -10.34 -8.33
N GLY A 128 -12.40 -9.96 -7.06
CA GLY A 128 -13.15 -10.63 -5.99
C GLY A 128 -14.66 -10.51 -6.19
N MET A 129 -15.16 -9.35 -6.64
CA MET A 129 -16.57 -9.16 -6.98
C MET A 129 -17.02 -10.03 -8.15
N ARG A 130 -16.20 -10.17 -9.19
CA ARG A 130 -16.44 -11.08 -10.32
C ARG A 130 -16.53 -12.54 -9.87
N LEU A 131 -15.59 -12.97 -9.02
CA LEU A 131 -15.60 -14.32 -8.44
C LEU A 131 -16.87 -14.58 -7.62
N ALA A 132 -17.27 -13.63 -6.78
CA ALA A 132 -18.51 -13.73 -6.01
C ALA A 132 -19.74 -13.78 -6.92
N ALA A 133 -19.79 -12.98 -7.99
CA ALA A 133 -20.87 -13.03 -8.98
C ALA A 133 -20.95 -14.38 -9.73
N LYS A 134 -19.82 -15.07 -9.88
CA LYS A 134 -19.73 -16.44 -10.43
C LYS A 134 -20.00 -17.55 -9.40
N GLY A 135 -20.28 -17.20 -8.15
CA GLY A 135 -20.53 -18.15 -7.06
C GLY A 135 -19.28 -18.75 -6.42
N ASP A 136 -18.08 -18.29 -6.77
CA ASP A 136 -16.82 -18.75 -6.17
C ASP A 136 -16.48 -17.90 -4.92
N THR A 137 -17.31 -18.04 -3.88
CA THR A 137 -17.21 -17.22 -2.67
C THR A 137 -15.87 -17.38 -1.95
N GLN A 138 -15.28 -18.58 -1.94
CA GLN A 138 -14.00 -18.78 -1.26
C GLN A 138 -12.89 -17.98 -1.94
N LYS A 139 -12.77 -18.07 -3.27
CA LYS A 139 -11.74 -17.28 -3.98
C LYS A 139 -12.01 -15.79 -3.91
N ALA A 140 -13.27 -15.37 -3.86
CA ALA A 140 -13.62 -13.97 -3.65
C ALA A 140 -13.11 -13.48 -2.27
N VAL A 141 -13.36 -14.24 -1.21
CA VAL A 141 -12.85 -13.95 0.14
C VAL A 141 -11.33 -13.90 0.13
N ASP A 142 -10.65 -14.93 -0.38
CA ASP A 142 -9.18 -14.97 -0.42
C ASP A 142 -8.59 -13.78 -1.19
N THR A 143 -9.27 -13.35 -2.26
CA THR A 143 -8.92 -12.15 -3.05
C THR A 143 -9.01 -10.87 -2.22
N TRP A 144 -10.13 -10.64 -1.54
CA TRP A 144 -10.31 -9.45 -0.71
C TRP A 144 -9.37 -9.45 0.52
N LEU A 145 -9.07 -10.62 1.09
CA LEU A 145 -8.08 -10.77 2.16
C LEU A 145 -6.66 -10.42 1.68
N ALA A 146 -6.30 -10.79 0.44
CA ALA A 146 -5.04 -10.36 -0.16
C ALA A 146 -4.98 -8.83 -0.34
N GLY A 147 -6.10 -8.19 -0.69
CA GLY A 147 -6.24 -6.74 -0.75
C GLY A 147 -6.06 -6.05 0.61
N ILE A 148 -6.65 -6.59 1.68
CA ILE A 148 -6.43 -6.10 3.05
C ILE A 148 -4.95 -6.19 3.42
N ARG A 149 -4.28 -7.30 3.09
CA ARG A 149 -2.86 -7.44 3.36
C ARG A 149 -2.00 -6.50 2.51
N PHE A 150 -2.40 -6.25 1.27
CA PHE A 150 -1.75 -5.24 0.42
C PHE A 150 -1.86 -3.83 1.00
N SER A 151 -3.02 -3.44 1.55
CA SER A 151 -3.15 -2.12 2.18
C SER A 151 -2.22 -1.96 3.40
N GLN A 152 -2.06 -3.01 4.21
CA GLN A 152 -1.06 -3.02 5.28
C GLN A 152 0.37 -2.83 4.75
N HIS A 153 0.71 -3.48 3.62
CA HIS A 153 2.01 -3.31 2.98
C HIS A 153 2.21 -1.91 2.40
N LEU A 154 1.17 -1.31 1.80
CA LEU A 154 1.21 0.08 1.33
C LEU A 154 1.49 1.07 2.46
N ALA A 155 0.83 0.89 3.62
CA ALA A 155 1.04 1.76 4.78
C ALA A 155 2.48 1.71 5.32
N ARG A 156 3.23 0.63 5.08
CA ARG A 156 4.67 0.55 5.42
C ARG A 156 5.56 1.46 4.60
N GLY A 157 5.03 2.12 3.56
CA GLY A 157 5.72 3.22 2.87
C GLY A 157 5.92 4.46 3.74
N GLY A 158 5.32 4.52 4.92
CA GLY A 158 5.63 5.49 5.96
C GLY A 158 4.96 6.86 5.78
N SER A 159 4.90 7.41 4.57
CA SER A 159 4.33 8.74 4.34
C SER A 159 2.82 8.82 4.61
N LEU A 160 2.31 10.03 4.83
CA LEU A 160 0.87 10.27 4.93
C LEU A 160 0.18 9.88 3.62
N LEU A 161 0.78 10.20 2.47
CA LEU A 161 0.23 9.80 1.18
C LEU A 161 0.10 8.28 1.07
N ALA A 162 1.12 7.52 1.49
CA ALA A 162 1.08 6.05 1.50
C ALA A 162 -0.06 5.54 2.39
N THR A 163 -0.20 6.14 3.57
CA THR A 163 -1.25 5.80 4.54
C THR A 163 -2.65 6.12 4.02
N LEU A 164 -2.84 7.24 3.31
CA LEU A 164 -4.11 7.60 2.67
C LEU A 164 -4.48 6.62 1.54
N VAL A 165 -3.51 6.21 0.73
CA VAL A 165 -3.74 5.20 -0.32
C VAL A 165 -4.08 3.84 0.29
N ALA A 166 -3.35 3.44 1.33
CA ALA A 166 -3.65 2.23 2.09
C ALA A 166 -5.06 2.28 2.71
N ASN A 167 -5.47 3.42 3.27
CA ASN A 167 -6.79 3.61 3.86
C ASN A 167 -7.91 3.42 2.84
N ALA A 168 -7.79 4.04 1.67
CA ALA A 168 -8.74 3.85 0.58
C ALA A 168 -8.79 2.38 0.12
N ALA A 169 -7.62 1.76 -0.11
CA ALA A 169 -7.55 0.36 -0.53
C ALA A 169 -8.16 -0.59 0.53
N LEU A 170 -7.93 -0.33 1.82
CA LEU A 170 -8.56 -1.10 2.89
C LEU A 170 -10.09 -0.98 2.81
N ALA A 171 -10.62 0.24 2.78
CA ALA A 171 -12.06 0.48 2.72
C ALA A 171 -12.71 -0.21 1.51
N ASP A 172 -12.07 -0.16 0.35
CA ASP A 172 -12.54 -0.80 -0.88
C ASP A 172 -12.71 -2.33 -0.72
N GLU A 173 -11.84 -3.00 0.04
CA GLU A 173 -11.94 -4.44 0.31
C GLU A 173 -12.97 -4.79 1.41
N LEU A 174 -13.16 -3.90 2.40
CA LEU A 174 -14.11 -4.12 3.51
C LEU A 174 -15.57 -4.10 3.05
N ARG A 175 -15.92 -3.24 2.08
CA ARG A 175 -17.29 -3.08 1.57
C ARG A 175 -17.86 -4.37 0.96
N PRO A 176 -17.22 -5.03 -0.03
CA PRO A 176 -17.76 -6.26 -0.61
C PRO A 176 -17.77 -7.42 0.38
N LEU A 177 -16.78 -7.52 1.28
CA LEU A 177 -16.80 -8.48 2.39
C LEU A 177 -18.02 -8.30 3.30
N THR A 178 -18.35 -7.04 3.61
CA THR A 178 -19.53 -6.69 4.42
C THR A 178 -20.80 -7.15 3.72
N LYS A 179 -20.91 -6.86 2.42
CA LYS A 179 -22.08 -7.27 1.61
C LYS A 179 -22.23 -8.80 1.58
N ALA A 180 -21.13 -9.53 1.38
CA ALA A 180 -21.13 -11.00 1.39
C ALA A 180 -21.53 -11.58 2.77
N ALA A 181 -21.07 -10.96 3.86
CA ALA A 181 -21.46 -11.36 5.21
C ALA A 181 -22.96 -11.12 5.47
N GLN A 182 -23.46 -9.93 5.12
CA GLN A 182 -24.86 -9.54 5.32
C GLN A 182 -25.83 -10.43 4.51
N SER A 183 -25.48 -10.76 3.26
CA SER A 183 -26.29 -11.68 2.45
C SER A 183 -26.26 -13.13 2.95
N GLY A 184 -25.34 -13.48 3.86
CA GLY A 184 -25.15 -14.86 4.32
C GLY A 184 -24.40 -15.73 3.32
N ALA A 185 -23.70 -15.13 2.36
CA ALA A 185 -22.89 -15.87 1.39
C ALA A 185 -21.65 -16.53 2.04
N LEU A 186 -21.17 -15.99 3.18
CA LEU A 186 -20.01 -16.51 3.88
C LEU A 186 -20.37 -17.69 4.78
N ASP A 187 -19.64 -18.80 4.67
CA ASP A 187 -19.73 -19.91 5.63
C ASP A 187 -18.98 -19.62 6.96
N ALA A 188 -19.07 -20.53 7.92
CA ALA A 188 -18.42 -20.37 9.23
C ALA A 188 -16.89 -20.22 9.15
N ARG A 189 -16.24 -20.97 8.25
CA ARG A 189 -14.79 -20.93 8.06
C ARG A 189 -14.37 -19.58 7.47
N GLN A 190 -15.07 -19.13 6.44
CA GLN A 190 -14.84 -17.84 5.79
C GLN A 190 -15.05 -16.69 6.77
N ARG A 191 -16.11 -16.73 7.58
CA ARG A 191 -16.33 -15.75 8.65
C ARG A 191 -15.17 -15.71 9.64
N SER A 192 -14.66 -16.86 10.10
CA SER A 192 -13.48 -16.91 10.97
C SER A 192 -12.23 -16.34 10.31
N GLN A 193 -11.98 -16.63 9.02
CA GLN A 193 -10.84 -16.06 8.27
C GLN A 193 -10.94 -14.53 8.19
N VAL A 194 -12.12 -14.00 7.86
CA VAL A 194 -12.37 -12.56 7.80
C VAL A 194 -12.17 -11.91 9.16
N VAL A 195 -12.75 -12.46 10.23
CA VAL A 195 -12.55 -11.93 11.59
C VAL A 195 -11.08 -11.90 11.98
N ALA A 196 -10.33 -12.98 11.70
CA ALA A 196 -8.90 -13.04 12.00
C ALA A 196 -8.11 -11.95 11.26
N ALA A 197 -8.36 -11.77 9.96
CA ALA A 197 -7.69 -10.75 9.16
C ALA A 197 -8.02 -9.33 9.64
N ILE A 198 -9.28 -9.03 9.96
CA ILE A 198 -9.72 -7.71 10.42
C ILE A 198 -9.20 -7.38 11.83
N ARG A 199 -9.07 -8.39 12.69
CA ARG A 199 -8.46 -8.21 14.02
C ARG A 199 -6.95 -8.03 13.96
N ALA A 200 -6.29 -8.49 12.91
CA ALA A 200 -4.87 -8.23 12.67
C ALA A 200 -4.60 -6.79 12.19
N VAL A 201 -5.62 -6.09 11.67
CA VAL A 201 -5.54 -4.65 11.40
C VAL A 201 -5.80 -3.88 12.71
N PRO A 202 -4.95 -2.92 13.09
CA PRO A 202 -5.21 -2.03 14.22
C PRO A 202 -6.62 -1.42 14.19
N GLU A 203 -7.21 -1.18 15.35
CA GLU A 203 -8.60 -0.69 15.42
C GLU A 203 -8.79 0.67 14.72
N THR A 204 -7.77 1.52 14.79
CA THR A 204 -7.71 2.82 14.12
C THR A 204 -7.19 2.75 12.66
N GLY A 205 -7.08 1.53 12.11
CA GLY A 205 -6.58 1.26 10.76
C GLY A 205 -5.05 1.19 10.71
N PHE A 206 -4.40 2.34 10.62
CA PHE A 206 -2.95 2.48 10.46
C PHE A 206 -2.35 3.43 11.50
N ASP A 207 -1.02 3.50 11.57
CA ASP A 207 -0.33 4.45 12.45
C ASP A 207 -0.26 5.84 11.78
N TRP A 208 -1.35 6.60 11.90
CA TRP A 208 -1.46 7.95 11.37
C TRP A 208 -0.51 8.95 12.05
N GLY A 209 -0.13 8.69 13.30
CA GLY A 209 0.87 9.50 14.00
C GLY A 209 2.25 9.34 13.38
N GLN A 210 2.69 8.10 13.18
CA GLN A 210 3.92 7.79 12.43
C GLN A 210 3.88 8.38 11.01
N ALA A 211 2.72 8.34 10.35
CA ALA A 211 2.58 8.92 9.02
C ALA A 211 2.81 10.43 8.98
N MET A 212 2.28 11.17 9.96
CA MET A 212 2.55 12.61 10.09
C MET A 212 3.98 12.93 10.52
N TRP A 213 4.60 12.07 11.32
CA TRP A 213 6.01 12.20 11.69
C TRP A 213 6.93 12.18 10.46
N TYR A 214 6.64 11.33 9.47
CA TYR A 214 7.39 11.36 8.21
C TYR A 214 7.22 12.68 7.43
N GLU A 215 6.03 13.29 7.49
CA GLU A 215 5.79 14.61 6.88
C GLU A 215 6.55 15.72 7.62
N GLU A 216 6.67 15.65 8.94
CA GLU A 216 7.52 16.56 9.73
C GLU A 216 8.98 16.48 9.28
N ILE A 217 9.54 15.26 9.22
CA ILE A 217 10.93 15.05 8.78
C ILE A 217 11.15 15.58 7.37
N ALA A 218 10.24 15.27 6.44
CA ALA A 218 10.32 15.79 5.08
C ALA A 218 10.31 17.33 5.08
N GLY A 219 9.43 17.96 5.86
CA GLY A 219 9.39 19.41 6.03
C GLY A 219 10.72 19.99 6.53
N GLU A 220 11.35 19.35 7.51
CA GLU A 220 12.64 19.78 8.06
C GLU A 220 13.79 19.67 7.05
N VAL A 221 13.85 18.58 6.28
CA VAL A 221 14.80 18.43 5.19
C VAL A 221 14.58 19.55 4.16
N ALA A 222 13.33 19.82 3.80
CA ALA A 222 12.99 20.86 2.84
C ALA A 222 13.50 22.24 3.27
N ILE A 223 13.31 22.59 4.55
CA ILE A 223 13.74 23.88 5.10
C ILE A 223 15.26 23.97 5.19
N THR A 224 15.90 22.88 5.58
CA THR A 224 17.36 22.81 5.66
C THR A 224 18.00 23.07 4.30
N GLU A 225 17.49 22.42 3.24
CA GLU A 225 17.99 22.61 1.89
C GLU A 225 17.62 23.98 1.31
N MET A 226 16.40 24.46 1.58
CA MET A 226 15.95 25.80 1.20
C MET A 226 16.81 26.90 1.82
N GLY A 227 17.25 26.74 3.07
CA GLY A 227 18.15 27.69 3.74
C GLY A 227 19.58 27.69 3.19
N LYS A 228 20.00 26.59 2.55
CA LYS A 228 21.31 26.49 1.87
C LYS A 228 21.26 26.97 0.41
N ALA A 229 20.07 27.01 -0.19
CA ALA A 229 19.90 27.37 -1.59
C ALA A 229 20.32 28.82 -1.88
N ALA A 230 21.00 29.05 -3.01
CA ALA A 230 21.39 30.39 -3.45
C ALA A 230 20.16 31.28 -3.74
N ASN A 231 19.03 30.68 -4.11
CA ASN A 231 17.75 31.35 -4.30
C ASN A 231 16.62 30.55 -3.60
N PRO A 232 16.34 30.84 -2.32
CA PRO A 232 15.31 30.14 -1.56
C PRO A 232 13.90 30.25 -2.16
N ALA A 233 13.58 31.38 -2.81
CA ALA A 233 12.28 31.57 -3.47
C ALA A 233 12.12 30.68 -4.72
N ALA A 234 13.21 30.46 -5.47
CA ALA A 234 13.22 29.50 -6.57
C ALA A 234 13.09 28.06 -6.06
N TYR A 235 13.77 27.72 -4.96
CA TYR A 235 13.63 26.41 -4.31
C TYR A 235 12.19 26.17 -3.81
N TYR A 236 11.57 27.18 -3.19
CA TYR A 236 10.15 27.13 -2.81
C TYR A 236 9.26 26.83 -4.03
N LYS A 237 9.48 27.53 -5.14
CA LYS A 237 8.69 27.33 -6.37
C LYS A 237 8.84 25.93 -6.95
N GLU A 238 10.04 25.38 -6.93
CA GLU A 238 10.29 23.99 -7.35
C GLU A 238 9.52 22.99 -6.49
N LEU A 239 9.53 23.20 -5.17
CA LEU A 239 8.91 22.29 -4.21
C LEU A 239 7.38 22.39 -4.16
N MET A 240 6.85 23.61 -4.15
CA MET A 240 5.42 23.88 -3.93
C MET A 240 4.65 24.06 -5.24
N GLU A 241 5.34 23.94 -6.39
CA GLU A 241 4.80 24.17 -7.74
C GLU A 241 4.12 25.54 -7.95
N THR A 242 4.35 26.48 -7.02
CA THR A 242 3.70 27.79 -6.96
C THR A 242 4.75 28.86 -6.62
N PRO A 243 4.63 30.09 -7.14
CA PRO A 243 5.57 31.16 -6.80
C PRO A 243 5.62 31.39 -5.27
N ALA A 244 6.82 31.65 -4.76
CA ALA A 244 6.97 32.09 -3.39
C ALA A 244 6.20 33.41 -3.17
N PRO A 245 5.58 33.63 -2.00
CA PRO A 245 4.97 34.91 -1.67
C PRO A 245 5.94 36.09 -1.84
N GLU A 246 5.43 37.29 -2.16
CA GLU A 246 6.28 38.47 -2.42
C GLU A 246 7.22 38.82 -1.25
N ASN A 247 6.80 38.54 -0.02
CA ASN A 247 7.55 38.75 1.21
C ASN A 247 8.12 37.45 1.80
N PHE A 248 8.43 36.47 0.94
CA PHE A 248 8.90 35.16 1.36
C PHE A 248 10.19 35.23 2.18
N THR A 249 10.18 34.56 3.33
CA THR A 249 11.34 34.32 4.17
C THR A 249 11.52 32.83 4.40
N VAL A 250 12.76 32.39 4.56
CA VAL A 250 13.04 31.02 5.02
C VAL A 250 12.67 30.95 6.51
N PRO A 251 11.94 29.89 6.96
CA PRO A 251 11.62 29.71 8.37
C PRO A 251 12.85 29.78 9.27
N LYS A 252 12.76 30.56 10.35
CA LYS A 252 13.82 30.72 11.36
C LYS A 252 13.73 29.65 12.43
N ALA A 253 14.79 29.51 13.23
CA ALA A 253 14.87 28.50 14.29
C ALA A 253 13.67 28.48 15.25
N ALA A 254 13.17 29.65 15.67
CA ALA A 254 11.99 29.74 16.54
C ALA A 254 10.70 29.25 15.85
N GLU A 255 10.55 29.52 14.55
CA GLU A 255 9.40 29.08 13.75
C GLU A 255 9.45 27.58 13.47
N ILE A 256 10.65 27.04 13.21
CA ILE A 256 10.88 25.59 13.10
C ILE A 256 10.54 24.89 14.43
N ALA A 257 10.96 25.46 15.57
CA ALA A 257 10.62 24.89 16.88
C ALA A 257 9.10 24.93 17.16
N ALA A 258 8.42 26.01 16.75
CA ALA A 258 6.97 26.10 16.84
C ALA A 258 6.27 25.06 15.96
N TYR A 259 6.75 24.85 14.74
CA TYR A 259 6.27 23.81 13.84
C TYR A 259 6.45 22.41 14.42
N ARG A 260 7.64 22.07 14.95
CA ARG A 260 7.88 20.79 15.61
C ARG A 260 6.90 20.52 16.75
N LYS A 261 6.71 21.52 17.62
CA LYS A 261 5.75 21.41 18.73
C LYS A 261 4.31 21.19 18.21
N PHE A 262 3.96 21.87 17.13
CA PHE A 262 2.67 21.70 16.47
C PHE A 262 2.53 20.27 15.91
N MET A 263 3.51 19.77 15.15
CA MET A 263 3.50 18.44 14.54
C MET A 263 3.39 17.34 15.60
N ASN A 264 4.18 17.41 16.67
CA ASN A 264 4.07 16.50 17.81
C ASN A 264 2.63 16.46 18.39
N SER A 265 1.98 17.62 18.50
CA SER A 265 0.60 17.70 18.99
C SER A 265 -0.41 17.06 18.03
N VAL A 266 -0.16 17.16 16.72
CA VAL A 266 -0.95 16.51 15.66
C VAL A 266 -0.76 15.00 15.72
N GLU A 267 0.47 14.51 15.83
CA GLU A 267 0.74 13.09 15.92
C GLU A 267 0.07 12.43 17.14
N GLU A 268 0.18 13.06 18.30
CA GLU A 268 -0.51 12.60 19.51
C GLU A 268 -2.02 12.51 19.32
N ALA A 269 -2.62 13.53 18.69
CA ALA A 269 -4.04 13.53 18.38
C ALA A 269 -4.41 12.39 17.40
N LEU A 270 -3.58 12.10 16.41
CA LEU A 270 -3.80 11.03 15.43
C LEU A 270 -3.56 9.62 15.97
N ARG A 271 -2.94 9.48 17.15
CA ARG A 271 -2.86 8.20 17.88
C ARG A 271 -4.12 7.92 18.71
N LEU A 272 -4.97 8.91 18.96
CA LEU A 272 -6.28 8.72 19.61
C LEU A 272 -7.29 8.10 18.63
N PRO A 273 -8.35 7.42 19.11
CA PRO A 273 -9.48 7.05 18.27
C PRO A 273 -10.05 8.26 17.50
N PRO A 274 -10.51 8.10 16.24
CA PRO A 274 -10.94 9.21 15.38
C PRO A 274 -11.98 10.16 15.99
N ASP A 275 -12.98 9.62 16.69
CA ASP A 275 -14.00 10.43 17.37
C ASP A 275 -13.40 11.29 18.48
N ALA A 276 -12.48 10.72 19.28
CA ALA A 276 -11.78 11.42 20.35
C ALA A 276 -10.77 12.46 19.81
N ALA A 277 -10.26 12.26 18.60
CA ALA A 277 -9.31 13.16 17.95
C ALA A 277 -9.97 14.38 17.29
N SER A 278 -11.27 14.30 16.96
CA SER A 278 -11.95 15.24 16.06
C SER A 278 -11.83 16.72 16.49
N GLU A 279 -12.25 17.06 17.70
CA GLU A 279 -12.20 18.45 18.17
C GLU A 279 -10.77 18.94 18.39
N ARG A 280 -9.87 18.05 18.83
CA ARG A 280 -8.44 18.37 18.99
C ARG A 280 -7.80 18.69 17.65
N LEU A 281 -8.06 17.89 16.61
CA LEU A 281 -7.52 18.11 15.26
C LEU A 281 -8.10 19.37 14.61
N LYS A 282 -9.37 19.69 14.85
CA LYS A 282 -9.97 20.96 14.43
C LYS A 282 -9.30 22.16 15.09
N THR A 283 -9.11 22.11 16.41
CA THR A 283 -8.39 23.16 17.16
C THR A 283 -6.96 23.32 16.66
N LEU A 284 -6.27 22.21 16.41
CA LEU A 284 -4.92 22.23 15.83
C LEU A 284 -4.93 22.83 14.42
N GLN A 285 -5.88 22.45 13.56
CA GLN A 285 -6.01 23.00 12.22
C GLN A 285 -6.16 24.53 12.22
N ASP A 286 -6.91 25.09 13.18
CA ASP A 286 -7.02 26.54 13.36
C ASP A 286 -5.73 27.16 13.87
N SER A 287 -5.05 26.52 14.83
CA SER A 287 -3.77 27.00 15.35
C SER A 287 -2.65 27.01 14.28
N ALA A 288 -2.74 26.13 13.27
CA ALA A 288 -1.79 26.09 12.17
C ALA A 288 -1.71 27.44 11.42
N LYS A 289 -2.79 28.23 11.41
CA LYS A 289 -2.84 29.56 10.78
C LYS A 289 -1.81 30.55 11.35
N THR A 290 -1.33 30.30 12.57
CA THR A 290 -0.33 31.11 13.27
C THR A 290 1.12 30.76 12.91
N LEU A 291 1.34 29.63 12.22
CA LEU A 291 2.67 29.20 11.78
C LEU A 291 3.18 30.06 10.62
N HIS A 292 4.49 29.96 10.36
CA HIS A 292 5.11 30.57 9.20
C HIS A 292 4.41 30.11 7.90
N PRO A 293 4.19 31.01 6.90
CA PRO A 293 3.45 30.71 5.67
C PRO A 293 3.79 29.38 5.01
N PHE A 294 5.09 29.08 4.87
CA PHE A 294 5.58 27.80 4.34
C PHE A 294 4.91 26.58 4.99
N PHE A 295 4.83 26.53 6.31
CA PHE A 295 4.21 25.40 7.03
C PHE A 295 2.70 25.36 6.82
N ARG A 296 2.03 26.52 6.79
CA ARG A 296 0.58 26.59 6.61
C ARG A 296 0.16 25.98 5.29
N ASP A 297 0.95 26.24 4.26
CA ASP A 297 0.67 25.81 2.90
C ASP A 297 1.09 24.35 2.67
N SER A 298 2.01 23.82 3.47
CA SER A 298 2.46 22.42 3.40
C SER A 298 1.70 21.45 4.30
N ILE A 299 1.03 21.94 5.36
CA ILE A 299 0.29 21.07 6.28
C ILE A 299 -1.02 20.60 5.60
N PRO A 300 -1.23 19.29 5.45
CA PRO A 300 -2.48 18.76 4.92
C PRO A 300 -3.65 19.02 5.87
N SER A 301 -4.87 18.97 5.33
CA SER A 301 -6.07 19.17 6.14
C SER A 301 -6.24 18.05 7.19
N LEU A 302 -6.03 18.40 8.46
CA LEU A 302 -6.12 17.49 9.60
C LEU A 302 -7.54 16.94 9.79
N THR A 303 -8.55 17.76 9.48
CA THR A 303 -9.96 17.34 9.52
C THR A 303 -10.24 16.30 8.45
N ARG A 304 -9.80 16.52 7.19
CA ARG A 304 -9.96 15.53 6.11
C ARG A 304 -9.21 14.23 6.38
N ILE A 305 -8.03 14.30 7.00
CA ILE A 305 -7.31 13.10 7.46
C ILE A 305 -8.19 12.35 8.47
N ASN A 306 -8.81 13.04 9.42
CA ASN A 306 -9.69 12.40 10.40
C ASN A 306 -10.96 11.81 9.78
N ASP A 307 -11.56 12.49 8.79
CA ASP A 307 -12.73 11.99 8.07
C ASP A 307 -12.43 10.65 7.39
N ALA A 308 -11.25 10.53 6.76
CA ALA A 308 -10.79 9.29 6.15
C ALA A 308 -10.62 8.15 7.18
N ARG A 309 -10.20 8.49 8.41
CA ARG A 309 -10.07 7.53 9.52
C ARG A 309 -11.43 7.05 10.01
N ILE A 310 -12.38 7.98 10.16
CA ILE A 310 -13.77 7.69 10.56
C ILE A 310 -14.42 6.75 9.56
N GLU A 311 -14.29 7.02 8.25
CA GLU A 311 -14.89 6.18 7.20
C GLU A 311 -14.40 4.72 7.31
N THR A 312 -13.09 4.51 7.40
CA THR A 312 -12.51 3.17 7.48
C THR A 312 -12.84 2.46 8.79
N GLN A 313 -12.85 3.19 9.91
CA GLN A 313 -13.28 2.63 11.20
C GLN A 313 -14.75 2.18 11.14
N ALA A 314 -15.63 2.99 10.55
CA ALA A 314 -17.03 2.64 10.36
C ALA A 314 -17.20 1.42 9.45
N ALA A 315 -16.47 1.35 8.33
CA ALA A 315 -16.47 0.18 7.43
C ALA A 315 -16.00 -1.09 8.16
N ARG A 316 -14.95 -0.99 8.99
CA ARG A 316 -14.44 -2.09 9.82
C ARG A 316 -15.48 -2.56 10.83
N GLN A 317 -16.09 -1.65 11.57
CA GLN A 317 -17.12 -1.99 12.56
C GLN A 317 -18.34 -2.64 11.90
N LYS A 318 -18.79 -2.11 10.76
CA LYS A 318 -19.90 -2.67 9.99
C LYS A 318 -19.62 -4.11 9.53
N LEU A 319 -18.40 -4.39 9.07
CA LEU A 319 -17.99 -5.74 8.72
C LEU A 319 -18.01 -6.67 9.94
N LEU A 320 -17.42 -6.24 11.06
CA LEU A 320 -17.39 -7.04 12.30
C LEU A 320 -18.79 -7.35 12.84
N GLN A 321 -19.72 -6.40 12.74
CA GLN A 321 -21.13 -6.62 13.08
C GLN A 321 -21.77 -7.62 12.12
N ALA A 322 -21.54 -7.47 10.81
CA ALA A 322 -22.12 -8.34 9.78
C ALA A 322 -21.68 -9.80 9.93
N VAL A 323 -20.43 -10.07 10.30
CA VAL A 323 -19.94 -11.43 10.53
C VAL A 323 -20.35 -12.01 11.89
N ALA A 324 -20.77 -11.18 12.85
CA ALA A 324 -21.21 -11.61 14.17
C ALA A 324 -22.73 -11.90 14.24
N ALA A 325 -23.53 -11.34 13.34
CA ALA A 325 -24.99 -11.42 13.37
C ALA A 325 -25.58 -12.76 12.86
N LYS A 326 -24.75 -13.77 12.52
CA LYS A 326 -25.14 -15.08 11.96
C LYS A 326 -24.18 -16.18 12.40
#